data_AF-A0A5C2HQY4-F1
#
_entry.id   AF-A0A5C2HQY4-F1
#
_cell.length_a   1.000
_cell.length_b   1.000
_cell.length_c   1.000
_cell.angle_alpha   90.00
_cell.angle_beta   90.00
_cell.angle_gamma   90.00
#
_symmetry.space_group_name_H-M   'P 1'
#
loop_
_entity.id
_entity.type
_entity.pdbx_description
1 polymer ?
#
loop_
_entity_poly.entity_id
_entity_poly.type
_entity_poly.pdbx_seq_one_letter_code
_entity_poly.pdbx_strand_id
1 'polypeptide(L)' 'MPDIMLLLTCLSYELGKTNQRRLVRIAEAMLSMTGRVTMLGLSRWSGRGGSYRTLQRFFHSTINWPQLNWSLFHVLR' A
#
# COMPACT_ATOMS: atom_id res chain seq x y z
N MET A 1 -8.58 4.41 -16.88
CA MET A 1 -8.41 4.07 -15.46
C MET A 1 -7.25 4.90 -14.96
N PRO A 2 -7.41 5.75 -13.93
CA PRO A 2 -6.24 6.39 -13.33
C PRO A 2 -5.24 5.29 -12.95
N ASP A 3 -3.98 5.47 -13.31
CA ASP A 3 -2.92 4.54 -12.94
C ASP A 3 -2.95 4.40 -11.41
N ILE A 4 -3.16 3.19 -10.90
CA ILE A 4 -3.27 2.95 -9.47
C ILE A 4 -2.02 3.44 -8.73
N MET A 5 -0.87 3.44 -9.40
CA MET A 5 0.37 4.00 -8.86
C MET A 5 0.32 5.52 -8.70
N LEU A 6 -0.42 6.23 -9.57
CA LEU A 6 -0.65 7.66 -9.45
C LEU A 6 -1.49 7.96 -8.20
N LEU A 7 -2.59 7.23 -8.00
CA LEU A 7 -3.45 7.36 -6.81
C LEU A 7 -2.64 7.14 -5.52
N LEU A 8 -1.81 6.09 -5.49
CA LEU A 8 -0.94 5.79 -4.35
C LEU A 8 0.14 6.85 -4.12
N THR A 9 0.56 7.56 -5.17
CA THR A 9 1.53 8.65 -5.06
C THR A 9 0.93 9.90 -4.39
N CYS A 10 -0.35 10.20 -4.66
CA CYS A 10 -1.07 11.29 -4.00
C CYS A 10 -1.18 11.08 -2.48
N LEU A 11 -1.16 9.83 -2.00
CA LEU A 11 -1.21 9.50 -0.56
C LEU A 11 0.13 9.68 0.16
N SER A 12 1.19 10.11 -0.54
CA SER A 12 2.54 10.32 0.02
C SER A 12 2.56 11.30 1.19
N TYR A 13 1.73 12.34 1.12
CA TYR A 13 1.65 13.40 2.10
C TYR A 13 1.24 12.85 3.48
N GLU A 14 0.28 11.92 3.50
CA GLU A 14 -0.30 11.38 4.73
C GLU A 14 0.51 10.19 5.32
N LEU A 15 1.20 9.42 4.46
CA LEU A 15 1.90 8.19 4.87
C LEU A 15 3.38 8.40 5.20
N GLY A 16 3.98 9.47 4.67
CA GLY A 16 5.42 9.62 4.63
C GLY A 16 6.11 8.61 3.69
N LYS A 17 7.35 8.93 3.29
CA LYS A 17 8.08 8.23 2.21
C LYS A 17 8.19 6.72 2.42
N THR A 18 8.40 6.27 3.66
CA THR A 18 8.61 4.84 3.95
C THR A 18 7.32 4.04 3.81
N ASN A 19 6.22 4.47 4.44
CA ASN A 19 4.96 3.73 4.35
C ASN A 19 4.32 3.85 2.97
N GLN A 20 4.52 4.98 2.27
CA GLN A 20 4.11 5.10 0.87
C GLN A 20 4.76 4.02 0.00
N ARG A 21 6.09 3.85 0.08
CA ARG A 21 6.79 2.80 -0.68
C ARG A 21 6.30 1.39 -0.33
N ARG A 22 6.02 1.13 0.95
CA ARG A 22 5.45 -0.16 1.39
C ARG A 22 4.06 -0.37 0.82
N LEU A 23 3.21 0.66 0.81
CA LEU A 23 1.87 0.59 0.25
C LEU A 23 1.89 0.27 -1.25
N VAL A 24 2.79 0.91 -2.00
CA VAL A 24 3.00 0.59 -3.44
C VAL A 24 3.33 -0.89 -3.62
N ARG A 25 4.26 -1.44 -2.85
CA ARG A 25 4.61 -2.88 -2.92
C ARG A 25 3.47 -3.81 -2.52
N ILE A 26 2.67 -3.41 -1.53
CA ILE A 26 1.49 -4.17 -1.11
C ILE A 26 0.45 -4.15 -2.25
N ALA A 27 0.20 -3.01 -2.87
CA ALA A 27 -0.73 -2.87 -3.98
C ALA A 27 -0.28 -3.70 -5.20
N GLU A 28 0.99 -3.64 -5.59
CA GLU A 28 1.57 -4.47 -6.65
C GLU A 28 1.35 -5.96 -6.37
N ALA A 29 1.63 -6.42 -5.15
CA ALA A 29 1.42 -7.81 -4.76
C ALA A 29 -0.06 -8.21 -4.78
N MET A 30 -0.96 -7.33 -4.31
CA MET A 30 -2.41 -7.56 -4.33
C MET A 30 -2.94 -7.71 -5.76
N LEU A 31 -2.43 -6.90 -6.70
CA LEU A 31 -2.82 -6.96 -8.11
C LEU A 31 -2.26 -8.19 -8.83
N SER A 32 -1.14 -8.74 -8.34
CA SER A 32 -0.46 -9.88 -8.95
C SER A 32 -0.92 -11.23 -8.40
N MET A 33 -1.40 -11.27 -7.16
CA MET A 33 -1.75 -12.52 -6.49
C MET A 33 -3.20 -12.94 -6.72
N THR A 34 -3.44 -14.24 -6.71
CA THR A 34 -4.79 -14.83 -6.69
C THR A 34 -5.04 -15.56 -5.38
N GLY A 35 -6.32 -15.70 -5.01
CA GLY A 35 -6.72 -16.39 -3.78
C GLY A 35 -6.67 -15.51 -2.53
N ARG A 36 -6.32 -16.09 -1.38
CA ARG A 36 -6.41 -15.42 -0.07
C ARG A 36 -5.31 -14.37 0.11
N VAL A 37 -5.71 -13.13 0.35
CA VAL A 37 -4.82 -12.02 0.70
C VAL A 37 -4.41 -12.16 2.18
N THR A 38 -3.17 -12.59 2.40
CA THR A 38 -2.56 -12.72 3.74
C THR A 38 -1.20 -12.04 3.73
N MET A 39 -0.66 -11.65 4.90
CA MET A 39 0.65 -11.00 4.97
C MET A 39 1.78 -11.90 4.41
N LEU A 40 1.69 -13.22 4.65
CA LEU A 40 2.61 -14.20 4.06
C LEU A 40 2.42 -14.30 2.54
N GLY A 41 1.18 -14.38 2.07
CA GLY A 41 0.86 -14.39 0.64
C GLY A 41 1.42 -13.16 -0.07
N LEU A 42 1.13 -11.98 0.44
CA LEU A 42 1.65 -10.72 -0.08
C LEU A 42 3.18 -10.69 -0.10
N SER A 43 3.84 -11.20 0.94
CA SER A 43 5.31 -11.23 0.98
C SER A 43 5.94 -12.12 -0.11
N ARG A 44 5.23 -13.16 -0.54
CA ARG A 44 5.68 -14.03 -1.64
C ARG A 44 5.54 -13.35 -2.99
N TRP A 45 4.55 -12.47 -3.15
CA TRP A 45 4.23 -11.78 -4.40
C TRP A 45 4.83 -10.37 -4.54
N SER A 46 5.36 -9.77 -3.48
CA SER A 46 5.88 -8.38 -3.48
C SER A 46 7.36 -8.25 -3.87
N GLY A 47 8.04 -9.36 -4.16
CA GLY A 47 9.42 -9.37 -4.64
C GLY A 47 10.42 -8.66 -3.71
N ARG A 48 11.49 -8.08 -4.30
CA ARG A 48 12.54 -7.42 -3.52
C ARG A 48 11.98 -6.19 -2.79
N GLY A 49 12.17 -6.16 -1.47
CA GLY A 49 11.70 -5.09 -0.59
C GLY A 49 10.37 -5.39 0.09
N GLY A 50 9.62 -6.39 -0.40
CA GLY A 50 8.35 -6.86 0.15
C GLY A 50 8.48 -8.02 1.14
N SER A 51 9.51 -8.04 1.99
CA SER A 51 9.63 -9.12 2.98
C SER A 51 8.45 -9.11 3.96
N TYR A 52 8.13 -10.25 4.57
CA TYR A 52 7.09 -10.34 5.61
C TYR A 52 7.25 -9.24 6.67
N ARG A 53 8.50 -8.99 7.11
CA ARG A 53 8.81 -7.93 8.07
C ARG A 53 8.53 -6.53 7.55
N THR A 54 8.73 -6.27 6.26
CA THR A 54 8.34 -4.98 5.65
C THR A 54 6.84 -4.77 5.72
N LEU A 55 6.06 -5.80 5.36
CA LEU A 55 4.60 -5.73 5.39
C LEU A 55 4.11 -5.59 6.84
N GLN A 56 4.68 -6.37 7.75
CA GLN A 56 4.39 -6.28 9.18
C GLN A 56 4.61 -4.85 9.70
N ARG A 57 5.72 -4.20 9.33
CA ARG A 57 6.00 -2.80 9.71
C ARG A 57 5.02 -1.79 9.13
N PHE A 58 4.44 -2.06 7.96
CA PHE A 58 3.38 -1.20 7.41
C PHE A 58 2.09 -1.35 8.22
N PHE A 59 1.61 -2.58 8.42
CA PHE A 59 0.36 -2.84 9.12
C PHE A 59 0.41 -2.52 10.63
N HIS A 60 1.59 -2.47 11.24
CA HIS A 60 1.77 -1.99 12.63
C HIS A 60 2.06 -0.49 12.74
N SER A 61 2.15 0.24 11.62
CA SER A 61 2.38 1.68 11.68
C SER A 61 1.10 2.42 12.02
N THR A 62 1.21 3.46 12.85
CA THR A 62 0.10 4.36 13.16
C THR A 62 -0.20 5.21 11.92
N ILE A 63 -1.33 4.97 11.28
CA ILE A 63 -1.81 5.69 10.10
C ILE A 63 -3.15 6.34 10.45
N ASN A 64 -3.32 7.62 10.12
CA ASN A 64 -4.61 8.30 10.22
C ASN A 64 -5.50 7.87 9.04
N TRP A 65 -6.15 6.71 9.17
CA TRP A 65 -7.00 6.13 8.13
C TRP A 65 -8.15 7.04 7.67
N PRO A 66 -8.89 7.73 8.56
CA PRO A 66 -9.92 8.67 8.13
C PRO A 66 -9.39 9.75 7.18
N GLN A 67 -8.27 10.40 7.54
CA GLN A 67 -7.65 11.43 6.72
C GLN A 67 -7.18 10.86 5.37
N LEU A 68 -6.51 9.72 5.40
CA LEU A 68 -6.02 9.06 4.18
C LEU A 68 -7.15 8.71 3.21
N ASN A 69 -8.28 8.20 3.72
CA ASN A 69 -9.46 7.89 2.91
C ASN A 69 -10.09 9.17 2.34
N TRP A 70 -10.12 10.26 3.10
CA TRP A 70 -10.62 11.55 2.61
C TRP A 70 -9.78 12.10 1.46
N SER A 71 -8.45 12.03 1.56
CA SER A 71 -7.54 12.41 0.47
C SER A 71 -7.81 11.59 -0.79
N LEU A 72 -8.06 10.29 -0.65
CA LEU A 72 -8.41 9.41 -1.78
C LEU A 72 -9.72 9.83 -2.46
N PHE A 73 -10.76 10.16 -1.69
CA PHE A 73 -12.02 10.66 -2.24
C PHE A 73 -11.86 11.98 -3.00
N HIS A 74 -11.00 12.89 -2.51
CA HIS A 74 -10.70 14.14 -3.21
C HIS A 74 -10.01 13.91 -4.56
N VAL A 75 -9.14 12.91 -4.66
CA VAL A 75 -8.41 12.59 -5.90
C VAL A 75 -9.31 11.88 -6.91
N LEU A 76 -10.28 11.09 -6.45
CA LEU A 76 -11.19 10.30 -7.30
C LEU A 76 -12.43 11.05 -7.78
N ARG A 77 -12.69 12.25 -7.26
CA ARG A 77 -13.80 13.12 -7.66
C ARG A 77 -13.46 13.90 -8.93
#